data_AF-A0A963J4X7-F1
#
_entry.id   AF-A0A963J4X7-F1
#
_cell.length_a   1.000
_cell.length_b   1.000
_cell.length_c   1.000
_cell.angle_alpha   90.00
_cell.angle_beta   90.00
_cell.angle_gamma   90.00
#
_symmetry.space_group_name_H-M   'P 1'
#
loop_
_entity.id
_entity.type
_entity.pdbx_description
1 polymer ?
#
loop_
_entity_poly.entity_id
_entity_poly.type
_entity_poly.pdbx_seq_one_letter_code
_entity_poly.pdbx_strand_id
1 'polypeptide(L)'
;ERRIGFEDIPTAGSLMVFDQSRDMFEVAHNFAQFFAHESCGFCTPCRVGTTLVLQRMDKLAAGRGSPFDRADLDDLDTLMQGTTHCGLGASSTHALRDTLERFGPAYARRMGRPSFTPGFDLDAELAPARRVTGRDDAHAHLEQQG
;
A
#
# COMPACT_ATOMS: atom_id res chain seq x y z
N GLU A 1 20.62 -6.17 27.93
CA GLU A 1 19.54 -7.17 27.79
C GLU A 1 18.28 -6.42 27.37
N ARG A 2 17.65 -6.80 26.24
CA ARG A 2 16.39 -6.17 25.80
C ARG A 2 15.24 -6.76 26.61
N ARG A 3 14.27 -5.94 27.02
CA ARG A 3 13.15 -6.36 27.87
C ARG A 3 11.82 -5.97 27.24
N ILE A 4 10.85 -6.85 27.38
CA ILE A 4 9.46 -6.53 27.06
C ILE A 4 8.93 -5.73 28.25
N GLY A 5 8.74 -4.43 28.04
CA GLY A 5 8.43 -3.46 29.08
C GLY A 5 8.25 -2.08 28.45
N PHE A 6 7.47 -1.22 29.09
CA PHE A 6 7.22 0.14 28.59
C PHE A 6 8.51 0.98 28.49
N GLU A 7 9.55 0.59 29.22
CA GLU A 7 10.87 1.21 29.22
C GLU A 7 11.76 0.81 28.03
N ASP A 8 11.40 -0.22 27.26
CA ASP A 8 12.19 -0.70 26.11
C ASP A 8 11.31 -1.12 24.93
N ILE A 9 10.71 -2.32 24.96
CA ILE A 9 9.79 -2.79 23.91
C ILE A 9 8.35 -2.78 24.46
N PRO A 10 7.56 -1.72 24.18
CA PRO A 10 6.18 -1.65 24.65
C PRO A 10 5.31 -2.67 23.91
N THR A 11 4.42 -3.35 24.64
CA THR A 11 3.40 -4.23 24.08
C THR A 11 2.12 -4.16 24.91
N ALA A 12 0.97 -4.30 24.24
CA ALA A 12 -0.32 -4.50 24.89
C ALA A 12 -0.59 -5.99 25.22
N GLY A 13 0.39 -6.87 24.99
CA GLY A 13 0.29 -8.32 25.22
C GLY A 13 0.09 -9.15 23.95
N SER A 14 -0.13 -8.51 22.79
CA SER A 14 -0.21 -9.21 21.50
C SER A 14 1.17 -9.41 20.89
N LEU A 15 1.44 -10.64 20.46
CA LEU A 15 2.67 -11.06 19.76
C LEU A 15 2.29 -11.94 18.58
N MET A 16 2.77 -11.60 17.38
CA MET A 16 2.63 -12.42 16.18
C MET A 16 4.01 -12.88 15.72
N VAL A 17 4.15 -14.18 15.48
CA VAL A 17 5.41 -14.78 15.03
C VAL A 17 5.22 -15.25 13.59
N PHE A 18 6.08 -14.76 12.70
CA PHE A 18 6.12 -15.15 11.29
C PHE A 18 7.44 -15.88 11.02
N ASP A 19 7.35 -17.05 10.37
CA ASP A 19 8.53 -17.77 9.89
C ASP A 19 8.92 -17.32 8.48
N GLN A 20 9.91 -17.98 7.89
CA GLN A 20 10.40 -17.68 6.54
C GLN A 20 9.41 -18.07 5.42
N SER A 21 8.32 -18.77 5.75
CA SER A 21 7.28 -19.11 4.77
C SER A 21 6.37 -17.91 4.48
N ARG A 22 6.49 -16.82 5.24
CA ARG A 22 5.61 -15.65 5.14
C ARG A 22 6.29 -14.51 4.40
N ASP A 23 5.49 -13.88 3.56
CA ASP A 23 5.86 -12.68 2.86
C ASP A 23 5.50 -11.45 3.70
N MET A 24 6.51 -10.72 4.19
CA MET A 24 6.30 -9.52 4.99
C MET A 24 5.61 -8.38 4.24
N PHE A 25 5.66 -8.36 2.91
CA PHE A 25 4.84 -7.44 2.12
C PHE A 25 3.34 -7.76 2.27
N GLU A 26 2.98 -9.05 2.14
CA GLU A 26 1.58 -9.49 2.26
C GLU A 26 1.06 -9.28 3.69
N VAL A 27 1.92 -9.46 4.70
CA VAL A 27 1.58 -9.12 6.10
C VAL A 27 1.24 -7.64 6.24
N ALA A 28 2.09 -6.74 5.72
CA ALA A 28 1.82 -5.31 5.74
C ALA A 28 0.58 -4.93 4.92
N HIS A 29 0.35 -5.60 3.79
CA HIS A 29 -0.81 -5.38 2.92
C HIS A 29 -2.12 -5.74 3.63
N ASN A 30 -2.14 -6.86 4.36
CA ASN A 30 -3.28 -7.25 5.19
C ASN A 30 -3.57 -6.20 6.29
N PHE A 31 -2.53 -5.62 6.91
CA PHE A 31 -2.73 -4.52 7.87
C PHE A 31 -3.29 -3.27 7.20
N ALA A 32 -2.82 -2.91 5.99
CA ALA A 32 -3.37 -1.78 5.24
C ALA A 32 -4.85 -1.98 4.90
N GLN A 33 -5.26 -3.19 4.51
CA GLN A 33 -6.67 -3.56 4.30
C GLN A 33 -7.49 -3.37 5.57
N PHE A 34 -6.99 -3.87 6.71
CA PHE A 34 -7.64 -3.72 8.01
C PHE A 34 -7.84 -2.24 8.36
N PHE A 35 -6.80 -1.41 8.28
CA PHE A 35 -6.92 0.00 8.66
C PHE A 35 -7.80 0.82 7.71
N ALA A 36 -7.81 0.50 6.41
CA ALA A 36 -8.72 1.12 5.46
C ALA A 36 -10.19 0.77 5.77
N HIS A 37 -10.46 -0.47 6.20
CA HIS A 37 -11.80 -0.92 6.57
C HIS A 37 -12.26 -0.38 7.93
N GLU A 38 -11.38 -0.40 8.95
CA GLU A 38 -11.72 -0.04 10.34
C GLU A 38 -11.57 1.45 10.65
N SER A 39 -11.12 2.26 9.70
CA SER A 39 -11.10 3.71 9.86
C SER A 39 -12.53 4.22 10.12
N CYS A 40 -12.73 4.90 11.25
CA CYS A 40 -14.03 5.50 11.61
C CYS A 40 -14.47 6.63 10.65
N GLY A 41 -13.59 7.09 9.77
CA GLY A 41 -13.90 8.08 8.75
C GLY A 41 -13.99 9.53 9.24
N PHE A 42 -13.67 9.83 10.50
CA PHE A 42 -13.85 11.18 11.06
C PHE A 42 -12.88 12.23 10.47
N CYS A 43 -11.57 12.06 10.69
CA CYS A 43 -10.57 13.02 10.23
C CYS A 43 -10.06 12.69 8.82
N THR A 44 -9.90 13.70 7.97
CA THR A 44 -9.46 13.57 6.57
C THR A 44 -8.17 12.76 6.38
N PRO A 45 -7.05 13.03 7.09
CA PRO A 45 -5.82 12.29 6.86
C PRO A 45 -5.95 10.79 7.18
N CYS A 46 -6.78 10.40 8.16
CA CYS A 46 -7.03 8.98 8.43
C CYS A 46 -8.01 8.37 7.41
N ARG A 47 -9.15 9.03 7.17
CA ARG A 47 -10.20 8.54 6.25
C ARG A 47 -9.68 8.30 4.84
N VAL A 48 -8.93 9.27 4.32
CA VAL A 48 -8.41 9.23 2.95
C VAL A 48 -7.05 8.54 2.90
N GLY A 49 -6.16 8.82 3.86
CA GLY A 49 -4.80 8.31 3.86
C GLY A 49 -4.74 6.78 3.94
N THR A 50 -5.54 6.14 4.80
CA THR A 50 -5.60 4.67 4.88
C THR A 50 -6.01 4.04 3.55
N THR A 51 -6.96 4.65 2.84
CA THR A 51 -7.41 4.20 1.51
C THR A 51 -6.31 4.39 0.46
N LEU A 52 -5.60 5.53 0.47
CA LEU A 52 -4.50 5.79 -0.46
C LEU A 52 -3.34 4.83 -0.24
N VAL A 53 -3.00 4.54 1.02
CA VAL A 53 -1.99 3.53 1.37
C VAL A 53 -2.39 2.17 0.82
N LEU A 54 -3.62 1.72 1.05
CA LEU A 54 -4.12 0.46 0.52
C LEU A 54 -4.04 0.42 -1.02
N GLN A 55 -4.50 1.47 -1.71
CA GLN A 55 -4.45 1.53 -3.18
C GLN A 55 -3.03 1.44 -3.74
N ARG A 56 -2.05 2.06 -3.05
CA ARG A 56 -0.63 1.93 -3.42
C ARG A 56 -0.14 0.50 -3.18
N MET A 57 -0.49 -0.11 -2.05
CA MET A 57 -0.13 -1.50 -1.79
C MET A 57 -0.78 -2.47 -2.78
N ASP A 58 -2.04 -2.27 -3.18
CA ASP A 58 -2.71 -3.05 -4.22
C ASP A 58 -1.99 -2.94 -5.57
N LYS A 59 -1.56 -1.72 -5.92
CA LYS A 59 -0.76 -1.48 -7.14
C LYS A 59 0.58 -2.21 -7.10
N LEU A 60 1.28 -2.19 -5.96
CA LEU A 60 2.50 -2.96 -5.78
C LEU A 60 2.22 -4.48 -5.87
N ALA A 61 1.16 -4.96 -5.23
CA ALA A 61 0.76 -6.37 -5.28
C ALA A 61 0.47 -6.84 -6.72
N ALA A 62 -0.09 -5.96 -7.56
CA ALA A 62 -0.30 -6.21 -8.99
C ALA A 62 0.98 -6.18 -9.85
N GLY A 63 2.16 -5.99 -9.27
CA GLY A 63 3.43 -5.90 -9.99
C GLY A 63 3.58 -4.63 -10.83
N ARG A 64 2.83 -3.57 -10.49
CA ARG A 64 2.83 -2.28 -11.17
C ARG A 64 3.54 -1.18 -10.36
N GLY A 65 4.26 -1.55 -9.31
CA GLY A 65 4.96 -0.59 -8.44
C GLY A 65 6.14 0.07 -9.14
N SER A 66 6.36 1.33 -8.82
CA SER A 66 7.51 2.12 -9.25
C SER A 66 8.10 2.94 -8.08
N PRO A 67 9.27 3.58 -8.26
CA PRO A 67 9.85 4.46 -7.24
C PRO A 67 8.93 5.60 -6.80
N PHE A 68 8.00 6.04 -7.67
CA PHE A 68 7.00 7.06 -7.33
C PHE A 68 6.02 6.57 -6.27
N ASP A 69 5.59 5.31 -6.35
CA ASP A 69 4.68 4.74 -5.34
C ASP A 69 5.34 4.64 -3.98
N ARG A 70 6.65 4.39 -3.94
CA ARG A 70 7.42 4.41 -2.70
C ARG A 70 7.45 5.81 -2.08
N ALA A 71 7.75 6.82 -2.88
CA ALA A 71 7.74 8.21 -2.40
C ALA A 71 6.36 8.62 -1.88
N ASP A 72 5.28 8.28 -2.60
CA ASP A 72 3.91 8.53 -2.16
C ASP A 72 3.60 7.85 -0.81
N LEU A 73 4.06 6.61 -0.60
CA LEU A 73 3.87 5.89 0.65
C LEU A 73 4.61 6.56 1.83
N ASP A 74 5.84 7.06 1.60
CA ASP A 74 6.63 7.76 2.62
C ASP A 74 5.99 9.13 2.98
N ASP A 75 5.44 9.84 1.99
CA ASP A 75 4.72 11.10 2.20
C ASP A 75 3.41 10.89 2.98
N LEU A 76 2.65 9.85 2.64
CA LEU A 76 1.43 9.47 3.36
C LEU A 76 1.72 9.09 4.81
N ASP A 77 2.76 8.30 5.03
CA ASP A 77 3.22 7.91 6.35
C ASP A 77 3.52 9.13 7.23
N THR A 78 4.34 10.05 6.71
CA THR A 78 4.69 11.32 7.39
C THR A 78 3.46 12.15 7.71
N LEU A 79 2.54 12.29 6.75
CA LEU A 79 1.30 13.04 6.94
C LEU A 79 0.43 12.44 8.05
N MET A 80 0.23 11.13 8.03
CA MET A 80 -0.69 10.44 8.93
C MET A 80 -0.19 10.41 10.39
N GLN A 81 1.12 10.34 10.59
CA GLN A 81 1.73 10.41 11.93
C GLN A 81 1.42 11.71 12.65
N GLY A 82 1.48 12.84 11.95
CA GLY A 82 1.46 14.17 12.57
C GLY A 82 0.10 14.87 12.56
N THR A 83 -0.84 14.44 11.71
CA THR A 83 -2.04 15.24 11.41
C THR A 83 -3.37 14.52 11.68
N THR A 84 -3.34 13.30 12.21
CA THR A 84 -4.55 12.53 12.52
C THR A 84 -5.11 12.87 13.91
N HIS A 85 -6.43 12.76 14.06
CA HIS A 85 -7.11 13.16 15.30
C HIS A 85 -6.90 12.18 16.46
N CYS A 86 -6.78 10.88 16.18
CA CYS A 86 -6.64 9.84 17.20
C CYS A 86 -5.50 8.88 16.86
N GLY A 87 -5.15 8.00 17.81
CA GLY A 87 -4.03 7.08 17.67
C GLY A 87 -4.15 6.05 16.55
N LEU A 88 -5.36 5.77 16.04
CA LEU A 88 -5.55 4.82 14.93
C LEU A 88 -4.86 5.34 13.66
N GLY A 89 -5.06 6.61 13.30
CA GLY A 89 -4.49 7.19 12.10
C GLY A 89 -2.97 7.18 12.13
N ALA A 90 -2.37 7.62 13.24
CA ALA A 90 -0.93 7.61 13.43
C ALA A 90 -0.32 6.19 13.41
N SER A 91 -1.07 5.18 13.90
CA SER A 91 -0.59 3.80 13.98
C SER A 91 -0.78 3.00 12.68
N SER A 92 -1.67 3.45 11.80
CA SER A 92 -2.10 2.68 10.63
C SER A 92 -0.99 2.37 9.62
N THR A 93 0.08 3.18 9.61
CA THR A 93 1.21 3.02 8.69
C THR A 93 2.46 2.43 9.36
N HIS A 94 2.41 2.11 10.66
CA HIS A 94 3.58 1.54 11.37
C HIS A 94 4.05 0.22 10.76
N ALA A 95 3.13 -0.71 10.50
CA ALA A 95 3.47 -2.00 9.90
C ALA A 95 4.11 -1.83 8.52
N LEU A 96 3.60 -0.89 7.72
CA LEU A 96 4.16 -0.53 6.41
C LEU A 96 5.59 0.01 6.56
N ARG A 97 5.81 1.01 7.43
CA ARG A 97 7.14 1.61 7.63
C ARG A 97 8.16 0.57 8.08
N ASP A 98 7.83 -0.19 9.12
CA ASP A 98 8.74 -1.16 9.71
C ASP A 98 9.12 -2.25 8.71
N THR A 99 8.16 -2.69 7.89
CA THR A 99 8.40 -3.72 6.89
C THR A 99 9.13 -3.20 5.65
N LEU A 100 8.86 -1.96 5.23
CA LEU A 100 9.65 -1.28 4.19
C LEU A 100 11.12 -1.14 4.59
N GLU A 101 11.39 -0.76 5.84
CA GLU A 101 12.75 -0.58 6.36
C GLU A 101 13.49 -1.92 6.51
N ARG A 102 12.84 -2.93 7.10
CA ARG A 102 13.50 -4.19 7.48
C ARG A 102 13.44 -5.27 6.41
N PHE A 103 12.46 -5.20 5.51
CA PHE A 103 12.19 -6.20 4.48
C PHE A 103 12.13 -5.56 3.08
N GLY A 104 13.03 -4.61 2.78
CA GLY A 104 13.14 -3.96 1.47
C GLY A 104 13.08 -4.90 0.25
N PRO A 105 13.74 -6.08 0.24
CA PRO A 105 13.61 -7.05 -0.85
C PRO A 105 12.17 -7.52 -1.12
N ALA A 106 11.29 -7.50 -0.12
CA ALA A 106 9.88 -7.86 -0.27
C ALA A 106 9.09 -6.88 -1.13
N TYR A 107 9.48 -5.61 -1.08
CA TYR A 107 8.92 -4.54 -1.89
C TYR A 107 9.61 -4.44 -3.24
N ALA A 108 10.95 -4.59 -3.28
CA ALA A 108 11.74 -4.45 -4.49
C ALA A 108 11.26 -5.36 -5.63
N ARG A 109 10.89 -6.62 -5.34
CA ARG A 109 10.37 -7.55 -6.35
C ARG A 109 9.01 -7.13 -6.96
N ARG A 110 8.30 -6.20 -6.32
CA ARG A 110 7.02 -5.63 -6.76
C ARG A 110 7.17 -4.25 -7.39
N MET A 111 8.35 -3.64 -7.28
CA MET A 111 8.69 -2.33 -7.81
C MET A 111 9.57 -2.45 -9.06
N GLY A 112 9.14 -3.26 -10.03
CA GLY A 112 9.90 -3.54 -11.25
C GLY A 112 9.78 -2.47 -12.33
N ARG A 113 8.90 -1.47 -12.16
CA ARG A 113 8.66 -0.44 -13.19
C ARG A 113 9.63 0.73 -13.04
N PRO A 114 10.35 1.11 -14.10
CA PRO A 114 11.36 2.16 -14.03
C PRO A 114 10.74 3.55 -13.89
N SER A 115 9.53 3.75 -14.40
CA SER A 115 8.81 5.02 -14.32
C SER A 115 7.38 4.82 -13.82
N PHE A 116 6.61 5.91 -13.77
CA PHE A 116 5.22 5.85 -13.36
C PHE A 116 4.44 4.88 -14.25
N THR A 117 3.77 3.92 -13.62
CA THR A 117 2.83 3.01 -14.29
C THR A 117 1.44 3.23 -13.69
N PRO A 118 0.36 3.29 -14.48
CA PRO A 118 -1.00 3.35 -13.96
C PRO A 118 -1.33 2.16 -13.05
N GLY A 119 -2.14 2.38 -12.01
CA GLY A 119 -2.59 1.32 -11.10
C GLY A 119 -3.59 0.34 -11.73
N PHE A 120 -4.18 0.70 -12.86
CA PHE A 120 -5.20 -0.05 -13.59
C PHE A 120 -4.72 -0.46 -14.99
N ASP A 121 -5.46 -1.35 -15.64
CA ASP A 121 -5.16 -1.84 -16.98
C ASP A 121 -5.82 -0.95 -18.03
N LEU A 122 -5.01 -0.15 -18.74
CA LEU A 122 -5.48 0.80 -19.74
C LEU A 122 -6.30 0.14 -20.85
N ASP A 123 -5.91 -1.06 -21.29
CA ASP A 123 -6.62 -1.74 -22.36
C ASP A 123 -7.92 -2.35 -21.85
N ALA A 124 -7.91 -2.90 -20.64
CA ALA A 124 -9.13 -3.46 -20.03
C ALA A 124 -10.20 -2.39 -19.82
N GLU A 125 -9.81 -1.16 -19.43
CA GLU A 125 -10.75 -0.05 -19.24
C GLU A 125 -11.43 0.40 -20.55
N LEU A 126 -10.83 0.12 -21.72
CA LEU A 126 -11.43 0.40 -23.02
C LEU A 126 -12.42 -0.67 -23.49
N ALA A 127 -12.46 -1.84 -22.83
CA ALA A 127 -13.33 -2.95 -23.24
C ALA A 127 -14.83 -2.58 -23.31
N PRO A 128 -15.42 -1.78 -22.39
CA PRO A 128 -16.80 -1.34 -22.53
C PRO A 128 -17.05 -0.50 -23.80
N ALA A 129 -16.12 0.40 -24.16
CA ALA A 129 -16.24 1.24 -25.34
C ALA A 129 -16.10 0.43 -26.64
N ARG A 130 -15.16 -0.52 -26.68
CA ARG A 130 -15.01 -1.47 -27.81
C ARG A 130 -16.28 -2.27 -28.06
N ARG A 131 -16.91 -2.79 -26.99
CA ARG A 131 -18.18 -3.53 -27.08
C ARG A 131 -19.32 -2.70 -27.67
N VAL A 132 -19.43 -1.42 -27.29
CA VAL A 132 -20.52 -0.55 -27.78
C VAL A 132 -20.30 -0.12 -29.24
N THR A 133 -19.06 0.16 -29.61
CA THR A 133 -18.73 0.68 -30.94
C THR A 133 -18.46 -0.40 -31.98
N GLY A 134 -18.25 -1.66 -31.54
CA GLY A 134 -17.83 -2.75 -32.41
C GLY A 134 -16.42 -2.59 -32.96
N ARG A 135 -15.60 -1.72 -32.36
CA ARG A 135 -14.22 -1.45 -32.80
C ARG A 135 -13.22 -2.39 -32.12
N ASP A 136 -12.33 -2.95 -32.92
CA ASP A 136 -11.20 -3.80 -32.52
C ASP A 136 -9.93 -3.46 -33.33
N ASP A 137 -9.90 -2.27 -33.93
CA ASP A 137 -8.73 -1.78 -34.64
C ASP A 137 -7.61 -1.37 -33.66
N ALA A 138 -6.37 -1.28 -34.13
CA ALA A 138 -5.22 -0.96 -33.29
C ALA A 138 -5.38 0.35 -32.48
N HIS A 139 -6.15 1.32 -32.97
CA HIS A 139 -6.42 2.57 -32.25
C HIS A 139 -7.48 2.45 -31.16
N ALA A 140 -8.11 1.27 -31.01
CA ALA A 140 -9.04 0.95 -29.93
C ALA A 140 -8.35 0.23 -28.75
N HIS A 141 -7.02 0.06 -28.82
CA HIS A 141 -6.20 -0.56 -27.77
C HIS A 141 -5.16 0.42 -27.24
N LEU A 142 -4.84 0.28 -25.95
CA LEU A 142 -3.78 1.07 -25.30
C LEU A 142 -2.75 0.15 -24.65
N GLU A 143 -1.47 0.42 -24.92
CA GLU A 143 -0.38 -0.25 -24.22
C GLU A 143 -0.20 0.35 -22.81
N GLN A 144 0.05 -0.52 -21.83
CA GLN A 144 0.56 -0.09 -20.53
C GLN A 144 2.03 0.31 -20.67
N GLN A 145 2.27 1.56 -21.07
CA GLN A 145 3.62 2.15 -21.06
C GLN A 145 3.93 2.70 -19.65
N GLY A 146 5.08 2.30 -19.11
CA GLY A 146 5.60 2.71 -17.80
C GLY A 146 7.03 2.26 -17.59
#